data_AF-A0A223ZI02-F1
#
_entry.id   AF-A0A223ZI02-F1
#
_cell.length_a   1.000
_cell.length_b   1.000
_cell.length_c   1.000
_cell.angle_alpha   90.00
_cell.angle_beta   90.00
_cell.angle_gamma   90.00
#
_symmetry.space_group_name_H-M   'P 1'
#
loop_
_entity.id
_entity.type
_entity.pdbx_description
1 polymer ?
#
loop_
_entity_poly.entity_id
_entity_poly.type
_entity_poly.pdbx_seq_one_letter_code
_entity_poly.pdbx_strand_id
1 'polypeptide(L)'
;MVLVAVDELKKSPEGWKLRLKLMIPDEIREEAIDKLAAKFRDYSFSAGPRGVDVLVSFRITEPWEDETVHEVVETIVAELSLFIDRMEGSGGL
;
A
#
# COMPACT_ATOMS: atom_id res chain seq x y z
N MET A 1 9.05 -9.49 -9.30
CA MET A 1 8.67 -8.09 -9.59
C MET A 1 7.23 -7.90 -9.16
N VAL A 2 7.06 -7.53 -7.90
CA VAL A 2 5.77 -7.08 -7.40
C VAL A 2 5.50 -5.66 -7.91
N LEU A 3 4.28 -5.44 -8.39
CA LEU A 3 3.81 -4.15 -8.86
C LEU A 3 2.79 -3.59 -7.87
N VAL A 4 3.00 -2.34 -7.46
CA VAL A 4 2.04 -1.57 -6.65
C VAL A 4 1.30 -0.63 -7.60
N ALA A 5 -0.01 -0.81 -7.70
CA ALA A 5 -0.86 0.03 -8.54
C ALA A 5 -1.90 0.74 -7.70
N VAL A 6 -2.13 2.02 -7.99
CA VAL A 6 -3.28 2.76 -7.45
C VAL A 6 -4.53 2.26 -8.17
N ASP A 7 -5.46 1.68 -7.41
CA ASP A 7 -6.74 1.20 -7.95
C ASP A 7 -7.79 2.30 -7.89
N GLU A 8 -7.88 2.99 -6.74
CA GLU A 8 -8.88 4.04 -6.53
C GLU A 8 -8.42 5.05 -5.48
N LEU A 9 -8.66 6.34 -5.71
CA LEU A 9 -8.52 7.40 -4.71
C LEU A 9 -9.82 8.17 -4.59
N LYS A 10 -10.41 8.21 -3.40
CA LYS A 10 -11.69 8.89 -3.13
C LYS A 10 -11.61 9.80 -1.90
N LYS A 11 -12.14 11.01 -2.03
CA LYS A 11 -12.39 11.90 -0.90
C LYS A 11 -13.71 11.53 -0.21
N SER A 12 -13.68 11.33 1.09
CA SER A 12 -14.82 11.08 1.98
C SER A 12 -14.90 12.20 3.04
N PRO A 13 -16.04 12.38 3.73
CA PRO A 13 -16.16 13.34 4.83
C PRO A 13 -15.16 13.08 5.98
N GLU A 14 -14.75 11.83 6.15
CA GLU A 14 -13.80 11.39 7.16
C GLU A 14 -12.32 11.50 6.73
N GLY A 15 -12.03 11.89 5.48
CA GLY A 15 -10.67 11.92 4.92
C GLY A 15 -10.59 11.30 3.53
N TRP A 16 -9.36 11.00 3.10
CA TRP A 16 -9.08 10.30 1.85
C TRP A 16 -9.03 8.80 2.06
N LYS A 17 -9.61 8.06 1.12
CA LYS A 17 -9.54 6.60 1.04
C LYS A 17 -8.80 6.24 -0.24
N LEU A 18 -7.66 5.59 -0.07
CA LEU A 18 -6.81 5.10 -1.15
C LEU A 18 -6.87 3.57 -1.15
N ARG A 19 -7.23 3.01 -2.30
CA ARG A 19 -7.15 1.59 -2.57
C ARG A 19 -5.98 1.33 -3.51
N LEU A 20 -5.12 0.41 -3.11
CA LEU A 20 -3.99 -0.06 -3.91
C LEU A 20 -4.15 -1.55 -4.19
N LYS A 21 -3.56 -1.98 -5.31
CA LYS A 21 -3.41 -3.39 -5.67
C LYS A 21 -1.94 -3.74 -5.75
N LEU A 22 -1.55 -4.74 -4.98
CA LEU A 22 -0.22 -5.33 -4.99
C LEU A 22 -0.30 -6.62 -5.80
N MET A 23 0.42 -6.69 -6.92
CA MET A 23 0.54 -7.92 -7.71
C MET A 23 1.60 -8.82 -7.09
N ILE A 24 1.19 -9.58 -6.07
CA ILE A 24 2.03 -10.52 -5.33
C ILE A 24 1.71 -11.96 -5.80
N PRO A 25 2.73 -12.78 -6.14
CA PRO A 25 2.55 -14.19 -6.48
C PRO A 25 1.77 -14.95 -5.40
N ASP A 26 0.95 -15.92 -5.83
CA ASP A 26 0.13 -16.73 -4.92
C ASP A 26 0.96 -17.43 -3.84
N GLU A 27 2.14 -17.93 -4.23
CA GLU A 27 3.08 -18.68 -3.38
C GLU A 27 3.53 -17.93 -2.13
N ILE A 28 3.63 -16.60 -2.20
CA ILE A 28 4.08 -15.75 -1.09
C ILE A 28 2.99 -14.80 -0.59
N ARG A 29 1.74 -14.96 -1.06
CA ARG A 29 0.67 -13.98 -0.81
C ARG A 29 0.31 -13.87 0.66
N GLU A 30 0.11 -15.01 1.33
CA GLU A 30 -0.27 -15.03 2.75
C GLU A 30 0.86 -14.46 3.62
N GLU A 31 2.10 -14.93 3.41
CA GLU A 31 3.26 -14.43 4.15
C GLU A 31 3.48 -12.92 3.93
N ALA A 32 3.29 -12.44 2.70
CA ALA A 32 3.40 -11.03 2.39
C ALA A 32 2.32 -10.21 3.11
N ILE A 33 1.08 -10.70 3.18
CA ILE A 33 0.00 -10.04 3.94
C ILE A 33 0.38 -9.92 5.41
N ASP A 34 0.87 -11.00 6.04
CA ASP A 34 1.28 -10.97 7.44
C ASP A 34 2.43 -9.98 7.70
N LYS A 35 3.46 -9.99 6.85
CA LYS A 35 4.61 -9.07 6.94
C LYS A 35 4.19 -7.61 6.72
N LEU A 36 3.29 -7.37 5.76
CA LEU A 36 2.75 -6.05 5.47
C LEU A 36 1.89 -5.54 6.63
N ALA A 37 0.98 -6.36 7.16
CA ALA A 37 0.13 -6.00 8.30
C ALA A 37 0.94 -5.75 9.58
N ALA A 38 2.05 -6.47 9.78
CA ALA A 38 2.96 -6.25 10.90
C ALA A 38 3.68 -4.90 10.81
N LYS A 39 4.07 -4.48 9.59
CA LYS A 39 4.81 -3.23 9.32
C LYS A 39 3.90 -2.00 9.25
N PHE A 40 2.78 -2.10 8.54
CA PHE A 40 1.85 -1.01 8.24
C PHE A 40 0.54 -1.22 8.99
N ARG A 41 0.55 -0.96 10.30
CA ARG A 41 -0.58 -1.25 11.19
C ARG A 41 -1.84 -0.42 10.90
N ASP A 42 -1.65 0.75 10.30
CA ASP A 42 -2.75 1.66 9.94
C ASP A 42 -3.39 1.29 8.60
N TYR A 43 -2.87 0.28 7.91
CA TYR A 43 -3.35 -0.16 6.60
C TYR A 43 -4.11 -1.48 6.75
N SER A 44 -5.10 -1.70 5.88
CA SER A 44 -5.83 -2.96 5.82
C SER A 44 -5.41 -3.73 4.57
N PHE A 45 -5.00 -4.98 4.75
CA PHE A 45 -4.55 -5.86 3.69
C PHE A 45 -5.49 -7.06 3.58
N SER A 46 -5.84 -7.44 2.35
CA SER A 46 -6.70 -8.59 2.08
C SER A 46 -6.30 -9.30 0.79
N ALA A 47 -6.40 -10.63 0.78
CA ALA A 47 -6.18 -11.40 -0.43
C ALA A 47 -7.28 -11.10 -1.47
N GLY A 48 -6.86 -10.66 -2.66
CA GLY A 48 -7.71 -10.36 -3.80
C GLY A 48 -7.50 -11.34 -4.95
N PRO A 49 -8.37 -11.33 -5.97
CA PRO A 49 -8.31 -12.26 -7.11
C PRO A 49 -7.06 -12.09 -7.99
N ARG A 50 -6.32 -10.98 -7.85
CA ARG A 50 -5.11 -10.68 -8.63
C ARG A 50 -3.88 -10.35 -7.76
N GLY A 51 -3.92 -10.68 -6.47
CA GLY A 51 -2.84 -10.35 -5.54
C GLY A 51 -3.37 -9.93 -4.18
N VAL A 52 -2.90 -8.80 -3.67
CA VAL A 52 -3.33 -8.24 -2.37
C VAL A 52 -3.96 -6.87 -2.58
N ASP A 53 -5.18 -6.71 -2.10
CA ASP A 53 -5.85 -5.43 -2.02
C ASP A 53 -5.43 -4.72 -0.72
N VAL A 54 -5.06 -3.45 -0.82
CA VAL A 54 -4.67 -2.58 0.29
C VAL A 54 -5.64 -1.43 0.39
N LEU A 55 -6.15 -1.18 1.59
CA LEU A 55 -6.96 -0.01 1.89
C LEU A 55 -6.23 0.88 2.91
N VAL A 56 -6.00 2.13 2.51
CA VAL A 56 -5.37 3.16 3.33
C VAL A 56 -6.36 4.30 3.53
N SER A 57 -6.54 4.72 4.78
CA SER A 57 -7.35 5.90 5.12
C SER A 57 -6.45 6.95 5.76
N PHE A 58 -6.41 8.15 5.19
CA PHE A 58 -5.57 9.24 5.70
C PHE A 58 -6.29 10.58 5.62
N ARG A 59 -5.85 11.55 6.42
CA ARG A 59 -6.37 12.92 6.41
C ARG A 59 -5.25 13.87 6.05
N ILE A 60 -5.56 14.82 5.18
CA ILE A 60 -4.70 15.97 4.90
C ILE A 60 -5.36 17.15 5.58
N THR A 61 -4.71 17.73 6.57
CA THR A 61 -5.14 18.97 7.22
C THR A 61 -4.62 20.15 6.38
N GLU A 62 -5.46 20.75 5.55
CA GLU A 62 -5.13 21.94 4.73
C GLU A 62 -4.96 23.24 5.57
N PRO A 63 -4.27 24.32 5.08
CA PRO A 63 -3.46 24.50 3.87
C PRO A 63 -2.10 25.23 4.10
N TRP A 64 -1.29 24.84 5.08
CA TRP A 64 0.08 25.37 5.22
C TRP A 64 1.04 24.18 5.37
N GLU A 65 2.02 24.10 4.47
CA GLU A 65 3.10 23.10 4.36
C GLU A 65 2.87 21.93 3.37
N ASP A 66 3.26 22.25 2.13
CA ASP A 66 3.93 21.44 1.10
C ASP A 66 3.38 20.13 0.52
N GLU A 67 2.62 19.27 1.22
CA GLU A 67 2.28 17.96 0.65
C GLU A 67 0.87 17.88 0.04
N THR A 68 0.81 17.69 -1.28
CA THR A 68 -0.43 17.40 -2.00
C THR A 68 -0.89 15.95 -1.78
N VAL A 69 -2.17 15.68 -2.00
CA VAL A 69 -2.70 14.29 -1.97
C VAL A 69 -1.95 13.35 -2.92
N HIS A 70 -1.41 13.88 -4.02
CA HIS A 70 -0.61 13.10 -4.96
C HIS A 70 0.73 12.71 -4.34
N GLU A 71 1.43 13.63 -3.67
CA GLU A 71 2.71 13.34 -3.00
C GLU A 71 2.56 12.33 -1.87
N VAL A 72 1.47 12.42 -1.10
CA VAL A 72 1.15 11.41 -0.08
C VAL A 72 0.92 10.04 -0.72
N VAL A 73 0.18 9.99 -1.83
CA VAL A 73 -0.04 8.73 -2.57
C VAL A 73 1.27 8.18 -3.13
N GLU A 74 2.13 9.02 -3.72
CA GLU A 74 3.44 8.62 -4.25
C GLU A 74 4.34 8.08 -3.14
N THR A 75 4.35 8.71 -1.97
CA THR A 75 5.09 8.26 -0.80
C THR A 75 4.61 6.88 -0.34
N ILE A 76 3.29 6.70 -0.20
CA ILE A 76 2.70 5.41 0.19
C ILE A 76 3.07 4.31 -0.83
N VAL A 77 2.97 4.60 -2.13
CA VAL A 77 3.33 3.66 -3.20
C VAL A 77 4.82 3.32 -3.16
N ALA A 78 5.69 4.31 -2.95
CA ALA A 78 7.13 4.12 -2.86
C ALA A 78 7.52 3.28 -1.63
N GLU A 79 6.96 3.57 -0.46
CA GLU A 79 7.21 2.82 0.77
C GLU A 79 6.78 1.36 0.66
N LEU A 80 5.57 1.11 0.12
CA LEU A 80 5.08 -0.25 -0.12
C LEU A 80 5.96 -1.00 -1.13
N SER A 81 6.31 -0.34 -2.24
CA SER A 81 7.17 -0.93 -3.27
C SER A 81 8.54 -1.31 -2.71
N LEU A 82 9.17 -0.41 -1.94
CA LEU A 82 10.48 -0.62 -1.33
C LEU A 82 10.45 -1.73 -0.26
N PHE A 83 9.38 -1.80 0.53
CA PHE A 83 9.23 -2.87 1.51
C PHE A 83 9.10 -4.23 0.84
N ILE A 84 8.30 -4.32 -0.24
CA ILE A 84 8.11 -5.58 -0.94
C ILE A 84 9.35 -6.02 -1.72
N ASP A 85 10.06 -5.07 -2.35
CA ASP A 85 11.35 -5.35 -3.01
C ASP A 85 12.36 -5.94 -2.02
N ARG A 86 12.42 -5.42 -0.78
CA ARG A 86 13.25 -6.00 0.29
C ARG A 86 12.80 -7.39 0.72
N MET A 87 11.50 -7.68 0.69
CA MET A 87 10.98 -9.02 0.97
C MET A 87 11.38 -10.01 -0.13
N GLU A 88 11.26 -9.66 -1.42
CA GLU A 88 11.74 -10.49 -2.53
C GLU A 88 13.27 -10.66 -2.48
N GLY A 89 14.01 -9.57 -2.22
CA GLY A 89 15.48 -9.56 -2.16
C GLY A 89 16.07 -10.30 -0.95
N SER A 90 15.32 -10.44 0.14
CA SER A 90 15.73 -11.22 1.33
C SER A 90 15.38 -12.71 1.21
N GLY A 91 14.69 -13.13 0.15
CA GLY A 91 14.34 -14.52 -0.16
C GLY A 91 15.37 -15.26 -1.03
N GLY A 92 16.52 -14.65 -1.32
CA GLY A 92 17.63 -15.29 -2.00
C GLY A 92 18.49 -16.13 -1.06
N LEU A 93 17.95 -17.26 -0.57
CA LEU A 93 18.70 -18.38 0.01
C LEU A 93 17.99 -19.71 -0.28
#